data_AF-A0A0J7JTI5-F1
#
_entry.id   AF-A0A0J7JTI5-F1
#
_cell.length_a   1.000
_cell.length_b   1.000
_cell.length_c   1.000
_cell.angle_alpha   90.00
_cell.angle_beta   90.00
_cell.angle_gamma   90.00
#
_symmetry.space_group_name_H-M   'P 1'
#
loop_
_entity.id
_entity.type
_entity.pdbx_description
1 polymer ?
#
loop_
_entity_poly.entity_id
_entity_poly.type
_entity_poly.pdbx_seq_one_letter_code
_entity_poly.pdbx_strand_id
1 'polypeptide(L)'
;MQADPDDPQSDVQEKIKNAQNVTRNRENASRRNRVFQVGDKVLVKSNRRLGNKLTPLCEERTIEADLGTTVLIKGRVVHKDNLK
;
A
#
# COMPACT_ATOMS: atom_id res chain seq x y z
N MET A 1 29.97 21.00 -7.48
CA MET A 1 30.17 20.34 -8.78
C MET A 1 28.81 20.29 -9.43
N GLN A 2 28.64 21.07 -10.49
CA GLN A 2 27.37 21.22 -11.22
C GLN A 2 27.33 20.09 -12.24
N ALA A 3 26.28 19.27 -12.21
CA ALA A 3 26.15 18.15 -13.14
C ALA A 3 25.95 18.70 -14.56
N ASP A 4 26.77 18.24 -15.50
CA ASP A 4 26.64 18.60 -16.90
C ASP A 4 25.31 18.06 -17.46
N PRO A 5 24.54 18.86 -18.22
CA PRO A 5 23.19 18.49 -18.67
C PRO A 5 23.15 17.32 -19.67
N ASP A 6 24.30 16.93 -20.22
CA ASP A 6 24.46 15.81 -21.15
C ASP A 6 25.12 14.58 -20.48
N ASP A 7 25.17 14.51 -19.15
CA ASP A 7 25.70 13.34 -18.45
C ASP A 7 24.74 12.14 -18.64
N PRO A 8 25.14 11.07 -19.36
CA PRO A 8 24.28 9.91 -19.62
C PRO A 8 23.81 9.23 -18.33
N GLN A 9 24.49 9.43 -17.20
CA GLN A 9 24.06 8.91 -15.90
C GLN A 9 22.80 9.61 -15.38
N SER A 10 22.66 10.91 -15.62
CA SER A 10 21.48 11.70 -15.19
C SER A 10 20.23 11.24 -15.95
N ASP A 11 20.40 11.01 -17.25
CA ASP A 11 19.36 10.59 -18.19
C ASP A 11 18.84 9.18 -17.90
N VAL A 12 19.75 8.26 -17.53
CA VAL A 12 19.40 6.91 -17.05
C VAL A 12 18.68 6.98 -15.70
N GLN A 13 19.12 7.82 -14.76
CA GLN A 13 18.46 7.98 -13.47
C GLN A 13 17.02 8.51 -13.62
N GLU A 14 16.79 9.48 -14.50
CA GLU A 14 15.44 9.99 -14.77
C GLU A 14 14.55 8.92 -15.39
N LYS A 15 15.05 8.14 -16.37
CA LYS A 15 14.32 7.02 -16.96
C LYS A 15 13.92 5.98 -15.92
N ILE A 16 14.82 5.64 -14.99
CA ILE A 16 14.54 4.71 -13.89
C ILE A 16 13.47 5.29 -12.95
N LYS A 17 13.62 6.55 -12.51
CA LYS A 17 12.62 7.21 -11.64
C LYS A 17 11.25 7.29 -12.30
N ASN A 18 11.19 7.58 -13.60
CA ASN A 18 9.96 7.65 -14.35
C ASN A 18 9.30 6.27 -14.48
N ALA A 19 10.06 5.23 -14.83
CA ALA A 19 9.54 3.86 -14.88
C ALA A 19 8.97 3.39 -13.53
N GLN A 20 9.68 3.69 -12.44
CA GLN A 20 9.21 3.38 -11.08
C GLN A 20 7.94 4.16 -10.72
N ASN A 21 7.86 5.45 -11.06
CA ASN A 21 6.68 6.27 -10.79
C ASN A 21 5.47 5.84 -11.61
N VAL A 22 5.64 5.51 -12.89
CA VAL A 22 4.57 4.98 -13.75
C VAL A 22 4.02 3.67 -13.17
N THR A 23 4.90 2.75 -12.78
CA THR A 23 4.53 1.48 -12.16
C THR A 23 3.76 1.72 -10.85
N ARG A 24 4.30 2.55 -9.97
CA ARG A 24 3.66 2.92 -8.69
C ARG A 24 2.30 3.57 -8.90
N ASN A 25 2.16 4.47 -9.87
CA ASN A 25 0.90 5.14 -10.17
C ASN A 25 -0.15 4.18 -10.72
N ARG A 26 0.23 3.28 -11.63
CA ARG A 26 -0.66 2.26 -12.21
C ARG A 26 -1.21 1.32 -11.12
N GLU A 27 -0.34 0.83 -10.25
CA GLU A 27 -0.75 -0.08 -9.19
C GLU A 27 -1.51 0.60 -8.05
N ASN A 28 -1.20 1.87 -7.76
CA ASN A 28 -1.88 2.64 -6.73
C ASN A 28 -3.16 3.33 -7.19
N ALA A 29 -3.49 3.31 -8.49
CA ALA A 29 -4.71 3.95 -9.02
C ALA A 29 -5.99 3.40 -8.37
N SER A 30 -6.06 2.09 -8.13
CA SER A 30 -7.18 1.45 -7.42
C SER A 30 -7.09 1.55 -5.88
N ARG A 31 -5.93 1.96 -5.35
CA ARG A 31 -5.62 2.01 -3.90
C ARG A 31 -5.84 3.39 -3.28
N ARG A 32 -5.90 4.45 -4.10
CA ARG A 32 -5.81 5.86 -3.64
C ARG A 32 -7.05 6.46 -2.98
N ASN A 33 -8.25 5.91 -3.20
CA ASN A 33 -9.51 6.58 -2.78
C ASN A 33 -10.35 5.79 -1.76
N ARG A 34 -9.75 4.85 -1.02
CA ARG A 34 -10.47 4.13 0.03
C ARG A 34 -10.42 4.95 1.33
N VAL A 35 -11.49 5.66 1.63
CA VAL A 35 -11.71 6.32 2.94
C VAL A 35 -12.54 5.39 3.80
N PHE A 36 -12.13 5.20 5.04
CA PHE A 36 -12.87 4.37 6.00
C PHE A 36 -13.32 5.23 7.17
N GLN A 37 -14.53 4.97 7.67
CA GLN A 37 -15.03 5.62 8.87
C GLN A 37 -14.72 4.78 10.11
N VAL A 38 -14.62 5.45 11.26
CA VAL A 38 -14.49 4.79 12.55
C VAL A 38 -15.75 3.96 12.79
N GLY A 39 -15.59 2.68 13.09
CA GLY A 39 -16.70 1.73 13.25
C GLY A 39 -17.00 0.87 12.02
N ASP A 40 -16.40 1.16 10.85
CA ASP A 40 -16.57 0.32 9.66
C ASP A 40 -16.01 -1.08 9.88
N LYS A 41 -16.72 -2.10 9.38
CA LYS A 41 -16.26 -3.48 9.38
C LYS A 41 -15.56 -3.78 8.07
N VAL A 42 -14.31 -4.23 8.17
CA VAL A 42 -13.43 -4.54 7.03
C VAL A 42 -12.83 -5.93 7.16
N LEU A 43 -12.58 -6.57 6.02
CA LEU A 43 -11.92 -7.86 5.96
C LEU A 43 -10.41 -7.68 5.85
N VAL A 44 -9.68 -7.98 6.92
CA VAL A 44 -8.22 -7.87 6.98
C VAL A 44 -7.61 -9.19 6.52
N LYS A 45 -6.76 -9.16 5.48
CA LYS A 45 -5.99 -10.34 5.05
C LYS A 45 -5.05 -10.81 6.15
N SER A 46 -5.10 -12.10 6.47
CA SER A 46 -4.13 -12.74 7.37
C SER A 46 -2.90 -13.16 6.56
N ASN A 47 -1.72 -12.65 6.94
CA ASN A 47 -0.48 -12.93 6.21
C ASN A 47 0.10 -14.28 6.69
N ARG A 48 -0.16 -15.35 5.94
CA ARG A 48 0.28 -16.70 6.32
C ARG A 48 1.55 -17.08 5.57
N ARG A 49 2.70 -16.83 6.21
CA ARG A 49 3.93 -17.54 5.81
C ARG A 49 3.91 -19.01 6.27
N LEU A 50 3.01 -19.39 7.19
CA LEU A 50 2.94 -20.74 7.79
C LEU A 50 1.48 -21.08 8.19
N GLY A 51 0.71 -21.78 7.35
CA GLY A 51 -0.67 -22.13 7.74
C GLY A 51 -1.40 -23.16 6.89
N ASN A 52 -2.09 -24.07 7.59
CA ASN A 52 -2.99 -25.13 7.08
C ASN A 52 -4.15 -24.55 6.23
N LYS A 53 -4.56 -25.25 5.15
CA LYS A 53 -5.65 -24.87 4.23
C LYS A 53 -6.99 -24.48 4.88
N LEU A 54 -7.25 -24.88 6.13
CA LEU A 54 -8.54 -24.71 6.81
C LEU A 54 -8.80 -23.33 7.43
N THR A 55 -7.86 -22.39 7.36
CA THR A 55 -7.92 -21.19 8.20
C THR A 55 -8.24 -19.96 7.35
N PRO A 56 -9.15 -19.09 7.80
CA PRO A 56 -9.69 -18.01 6.97
C PRO A 56 -8.61 -17.08 6.44
N LEU A 57 -8.69 -16.80 5.13
CA LEU A 57 -7.75 -15.92 4.44
C LEU A 57 -7.89 -14.45 4.88
N CYS A 58 -9.10 -14.07 5.34
CA CYS A 58 -9.40 -12.76 5.89
C CYS A 58 -10.14 -12.90 7.22
N GLU A 59 -9.92 -11.95 8.13
CA GLU A 59 -10.67 -11.78 9.37
C GLU A 59 -11.45 -10.47 9.34
N GLU A 60 -12.71 -10.49 9.77
CA GLU A 60 -13.50 -9.28 9.92
C GLU A 60 -13.05 -8.50 11.15
N ARG A 61 -12.78 -7.21 10.97
CA ARG A 61 -12.31 -6.31 12.03
C ARG A 61 -12.97 -4.94 11.89
N THR A 62 -13.07 -4.24 13.01
CA THR A 62 -13.59 -2.88 13.08
C THR A 62 -12.44 -1.89 12.99
N ILE A 63 -12.64 -0.81 12.23
CA ILE A 63 -11.68 0.30 12.13
C ILE A 63 -11.83 1.23 13.33
N GLU A 64 -10.70 1.53 13.96
CA GLU A 64 -10.60 2.46 15.10
C GLU A 64 -10.27 3.88 14.64
N ALA A 65 -9.41 4.02 13.63
CA ALA A 65 -9.04 5.31 13.05
C ALA A 65 -8.54 5.15 11.61
N ASP A 66 -8.83 6.11 10.75
CA ASP A 66 -8.20 6.24 9.44
C ASP A 66 -7.00 7.18 9.55
N LEU A 67 -5.82 6.69 9.15
CA LEU A 67 -4.55 7.43 9.16
C LEU A 67 -4.12 7.82 7.73
N GLY A 68 -5.03 7.79 6.76
CA GLY A 68 -4.80 8.21 5.39
C GLY A 68 -4.45 7.04 4.47
N THR A 69 -3.22 6.52 4.50
CA THR A 69 -2.83 5.34 3.70
C THR A 69 -2.96 4.02 4.47
N THR A 70 -3.04 4.13 5.80
CA THR A 70 -3.17 3.02 6.73
C THR A 70 -4.38 3.24 7.62
N VAL A 71 -4.86 2.18 8.27
CA VAL A 71 -5.93 2.23 9.26
C VAL A 71 -5.44 1.61 10.56
N LEU A 72 -5.96 2.11 11.68
CA LEU A 72 -5.76 1.54 12.99
C LEU A 72 -6.85 0.49 13.25
N ILE A 73 -6.43 -0.72 13.55
CA ILE A 73 -7.31 -1.85 13.87
C ILE A 73 -6.73 -2.56 15.10
N LYS A 74 -7.46 -2.58 16.22
CA LYS A 74 -7.04 -3.26 17.46
C LYS A 74 -5.64 -2.85 17.91
N GLY A 75 -5.32 -1.55 17.82
CA GLY A 75 -3.99 -1.00 18.12
C GLY A 75 -2.88 -1.36 17.13
N ARG A 76 -3.19 -1.99 15.99
CA ARG A 76 -2.22 -2.30 14.92
C ARG A 76 -2.45 -1.41 13.71
N VAL A 77 -1.36 -0.97 13.10
CA VAL A 77 -1.38 -0.22 11.85
C VAL A 77 -1.44 -1.19 10.68
N VAL A 78 -2.51 -1.13 9.89
CA VAL A 78 -2.73 -2.00 8.73
C VAL A 78 -2.81 -1.15 7.47
N HIS A 79 -2.04 -1.49 6.44
CA HIS A 79 -2.14 -0.83 5.15
C HIS A 79 -3.47 -1.14 4.47
N LYS A 80 -4.10 -0.13 3.86
CA LYS A 80 -5.43 -0.26 3.22
C LYS A 80 -5.48 -1.32 2.11
N ASP A 81 -4.34 -1.68 1.54
CA ASP A 81 -4.20 -2.76 0.55
C ASP A 81 -4.43 -4.17 1.10
N ASN A 82 -4.28 -4.32 2.41
CA ASN A 82 -4.55 -5.58 3.11
C ASN A 82 -6.01 -5.68 3.56
N LEU A 83 -6.82 -4.66 3.27
CA LEU A 83 -8.25 -4.64 3.54
C LEU A 83 -9.00 -5.01 2.27
N LYS A 84 -10.01 -5.87 2.38
CA LYS A 84 -10.97 -6.16 1.32
C LYS A 84 -12.28 -5.45 1.58
#